data_AF-A0A7K3H853-F1
#
_entry.id   AF-A0A7K3H853-F1
#
_cell.length_a   1.000
_cell.length_b   1.000
_cell.length_c   1.000
_cell.angle_alpha   90.00
_cell.angle_beta   90.00
_cell.angle_gamma   90.00
#
_symmetry.space_group_name_H-M   'P 1'
#
loop_
_entity.id
_entity.type
_entity.pdbx_description
1 polymer ?
#
loop_
_entity_poly.entity_id
_entity_poly.type
_entity_poly.pdbx_seq_one_letter_code
_entity_poly.pdbx_strand_id
1 'polypeptide(L)'
;MEWAESGVTLLACGVRFAAIRIGRELVEAAVGTGDQETLDACLRGALRGGPVIADHHRRQFYALVPARAVHRWEERDAACLGTGSHLGVPRPDRVRSTAGRSYWPVPMEMPGRLCHPRAVKQLITVGRRQLALAEQEP
;
A
#
# COMPACT_ATOMS: atom_id res chain seq x y z
N MET A 1 12.40 18.45 -13.41
CA MET A 1 12.65 17.02 -13.04
C MET A 1 11.44 16.60 -12.22
N GLU A 2 10.60 15.68 -12.71
CA GLU A 2 9.20 15.44 -12.28
C GLU A 2 8.96 15.46 -10.75
N TRP A 3 9.88 14.85 -10.00
CA TRP A 3 9.92 14.85 -8.54
C TRP A 3 9.95 16.23 -7.86
N ALA A 4 10.60 17.20 -8.49
CA ALA A 4 10.76 18.57 -7.98
C ALA A 4 9.49 19.41 -8.15
N GLU A 5 8.62 19.06 -9.11
CA GLU A 5 7.40 19.81 -9.42
C GLU A 5 6.16 19.18 -8.77
N SER A 6 6.02 17.85 -8.81
CA SER A 6 4.83 17.14 -8.29
C SER A 6 5.10 16.34 -7.02
N GLY A 7 6.37 16.18 -6.63
CA GLY A 7 6.75 15.37 -5.47
C GLY A 7 6.69 13.86 -5.70
N VAL A 8 6.31 13.40 -6.89
CA VAL A 8 6.25 12.00 -7.30
C VAL A 8 6.81 11.83 -8.72
N THR A 9 7.09 10.60 -9.13
CA THR A 9 7.25 10.25 -10.56
C THR A 9 6.23 9.19 -10.94
N LEU A 10 5.71 9.24 -12.16
CA LEU A 10 4.79 8.24 -12.65
C LEU A 10 5.55 7.02 -13.18
N LEU A 11 5.38 5.86 -12.54
CA LEU A 11 5.90 4.59 -13.01
C LEU A 11 4.79 3.73 -13.58
N ALA A 12 5.01 3.19 -14.78
CA ALA A 12 4.10 2.22 -15.39
C ALA A 12 4.13 0.89 -14.63
N CYS A 13 2.95 0.42 -14.26
CA CYS A 13 2.73 -0.92 -13.70
C CYS A 13 2.70 -1.99 -14.80
N GLY A 14 2.90 -3.25 -14.41
CA GLY A 14 2.72 -4.43 -15.28
C GLY A 14 3.99 -5.06 -15.84
N VAL A 15 5.14 -4.37 -15.79
CA VAL A 15 6.43 -4.93 -16.26
C VAL A 15 7.28 -5.40 -15.08
N ARG A 16 7.67 -4.48 -14.20
CA ARG A 16 8.56 -4.78 -13.05
C ARG A 16 7.79 -5.10 -11.78
N PHE A 17 6.63 -4.47 -11.61
CA PHE A 17 5.75 -4.65 -10.46
C PHE A 17 4.30 -4.40 -10.88
N ALA A 18 3.38 -4.85 -10.04
CA ALA A 18 2.00 -4.38 -9.97
C ALA A 18 1.79 -3.74 -8.60
N ALA A 19 0.71 -3.00 -8.40
CA ALA A 19 0.41 -2.37 -7.12
C ALA A 19 -0.99 -2.76 -6.64
N ILE A 20 -1.11 -3.27 -5.43
CA ILE A 20 -2.43 -3.51 -4.82
C ILE A 20 -2.83 -2.24 -4.10
N ARG A 21 -3.91 -1.62 -4.57
CA ARG A 21 -4.51 -0.42 -3.99
C ARG A 21 -5.49 -0.82 -2.90
N ILE A 22 -5.22 -0.37 -1.68
CA ILE A 22 -5.96 -0.71 -0.45
C ILE A 22 -6.48 0.59 0.17
N GLY A 23 -7.74 0.62 0.60
CA GLY A 23 -8.29 1.76 1.33
C GLY A 23 -7.63 1.92 2.69
N ARG A 24 -7.39 3.17 3.13
CA ARG A 24 -6.78 3.47 4.43
C ARG A 24 -7.59 2.91 5.59
N GLU A 25 -8.91 3.01 5.53
CA GLU A 25 -9.83 2.45 6.54
C GLU A 25 -9.63 0.95 6.76
N LEU A 26 -9.38 0.19 5.69
CA LEU A 26 -9.16 -1.24 5.78
C LEU A 26 -7.82 -1.56 6.45
N VAL A 27 -6.79 -0.76 6.17
CA VAL A 27 -5.47 -0.90 6.80
C VAL A 27 -5.53 -0.50 8.27
N GLU A 28 -6.16 0.63 8.59
CA GLU A 28 -6.34 1.11 9.96
C GLU A 28 -7.16 0.11 10.79
N ALA A 29 -8.24 -0.45 10.24
CA ALA A 29 -9.01 -1.51 10.88
C ALA A 29 -8.18 -2.78 11.08
N ALA A 30 -7.33 -3.15 10.13
CA ALA A 30 -6.48 -4.32 10.26
C ALA A 30 -5.42 -4.18 11.37
N VAL A 31 -4.90 -2.98 11.56
CA VAL A 31 -3.87 -2.68 12.56
C VAL A 31 -4.47 -2.33 13.92
N GLY A 32 -5.69 -1.77 13.96
CA GLY A 32 -6.38 -1.36 15.19
C GLY A 32 -5.85 -0.06 15.78
N THR A 33 -5.24 0.81 14.96
CA THR A 33 -4.71 2.11 15.41
C THR A 33 -4.89 3.19 14.36
N GLY A 34 -5.13 4.42 14.82
CA GLY A 34 -5.06 5.64 14.01
C GLY A 34 -3.71 6.35 14.10
N ASP A 35 -2.82 5.91 14.98
CA ASP A 35 -1.47 6.49 15.11
C ASP A 35 -0.60 6.09 13.91
N GLN A 36 0.01 7.08 13.27
CA GLN A 36 0.71 6.89 12.00
C GLN A 36 2.01 6.08 12.15
N GLU A 37 2.76 6.28 13.23
CA GLU A 37 4.02 5.57 13.45
C GLU A 37 3.76 4.08 13.74
N THR A 38 2.75 3.80 14.57
CA THR A 38 2.29 2.45 14.84
C THR A 38 1.76 1.78 13.57
N LEU A 39 0.98 2.50 12.76
CA LEU A 39 0.46 2.01 11.48
C LEU A 39 1.60 1.57 10.54
N ASP A 40 2.63 2.41 10.41
CA ASP A 40 3.78 2.15 9.54
C ASP A 40 4.59 0.93 10.04
N ALA A 41 4.82 0.83 11.35
CA ALA A 41 5.50 -0.31 11.97
C ALA A 41 4.72 -1.63 11.78
N CYS A 42 3.39 -1.60 11.99
CA CYS A 42 2.53 -2.76 11.79
C CYS A 42 2.45 -3.19 10.33
N LEU A 43 2.37 -2.24 9.39
CA LEU A 43 2.46 -2.52 7.95
C LEU A 43 3.76 -3.23 7.60
N ARG A 44 4.90 -2.74 8.12
CA ARG A 44 6.21 -3.35 7.91
C ARG A 44 6.24 -4.80 8.40
N GLY A 45 5.68 -5.08 9.58
CA GLY A 45 5.56 -6.42 10.13
C GLY A 45 4.66 -7.33 9.28
N ALA A 46 3.43 -6.91 9.04
CA ALA A 46 2.41 -7.67 8.31
C ALA A 46 2.85 -8.03 6.88
N LEU A 47 3.57 -7.11 6.23
CA LEU A 47 4.05 -7.28 4.85
C LEU A 47 5.49 -7.77 4.76
N ARG A 48 6.10 -8.16 5.90
CA ARG A 48 7.45 -8.72 5.99
C ARG A 48 8.54 -7.81 5.39
N GLY A 49 8.34 -6.51 5.53
CA GLY A 49 9.20 -5.47 4.96
C GLY A 49 9.01 -5.22 3.45
N GLY A 50 7.93 -5.73 2.86
CA GLY A 50 7.57 -5.43 1.47
C GLY A 50 7.18 -3.95 1.29
N PRO A 51 7.60 -3.30 0.19
CA PRO A 51 7.45 -1.86 0.00
C PRO A 51 6.00 -1.42 -0.21
N VAL A 52 5.64 -0.34 0.49
CA VAL A 52 4.30 0.26 0.45
C VAL A 52 4.42 1.76 0.28
N ILE A 53 3.59 2.32 -0.60
CA ILE A 53 3.39 3.76 -0.74
C ILE A 53 2.08 4.13 -0.05
N ALA A 54 2.11 5.14 0.81
CA ALA A 54 0.91 5.77 1.34
C ALA A 54 0.60 7.04 0.53
N ASP A 55 -0.65 7.21 0.14
CA ASP A 55 -1.19 8.42 -0.48
C ASP A 55 -2.25 9.03 0.46
N HIS A 56 -1.89 10.12 1.13
CA HIS A 56 -2.79 10.82 2.04
C HIS A 56 -3.98 11.46 1.32
N HIS A 57 -3.79 11.99 0.10
CA HIS A 57 -4.86 12.66 -0.63
C HIS A 57 -5.96 11.70 -1.02
N ARG A 58 -5.59 10.51 -1.49
CA ARG A 58 -6.55 9.47 -1.89
C ARG A 58 -6.98 8.56 -0.75
N ARG A 59 -6.42 8.76 0.46
CA ARG A 59 -6.58 7.86 1.62
C ARG A 59 -6.35 6.39 1.22
N GLN A 60 -5.25 6.14 0.53
CA GLN A 60 -4.93 4.84 -0.05
C GLN A 60 -3.52 4.39 0.29
N PHE A 61 -3.33 3.08 0.37
CA PHE A 61 -2.03 2.42 0.40
C PHE A 61 -1.84 1.60 -0.87
N TYR A 62 -0.61 1.57 -1.37
CA TYR A 62 -0.23 0.82 -2.56
C TYR A 62 0.90 -0.13 -2.19
N ALA A 63 0.58 -1.40 -2.00
CA ALA A 63 1.56 -2.45 -1.78
C ALA A 63 2.16 -2.89 -3.12
N LEU A 64 3.46 -2.75 -3.30
CA LEU A 64 4.10 -3.15 -4.55
C LEU A 64 4.34 -4.65 -4.55
N VAL A 65 3.77 -5.36 -5.52
CA VAL A 65 3.82 -6.82 -5.65
C VAL A 65 4.43 -7.23 -6.99
N PRO A 66 4.90 -8.48 -7.14
CA PRO A 66 5.34 -8.98 -8.44
C PRO A 66 4.25 -8.80 -9.50
N ALA A 67 4.61 -8.36 -10.72
CA ALA A 67 3.66 -8.03 -11.79
C ALA A 67 2.65 -9.15 -12.08
N ARG A 68 3.12 -10.42 -12.04
CA ARG A 68 2.30 -11.62 -12.23
C ARG A 68 1.15 -11.79 -11.22
N ALA A 69 1.15 -11.05 -10.11
CA ALA A 69 0.10 -11.12 -9.11
C ALA A 69 -1.27 -10.74 -9.67
N VAL A 70 -1.31 -9.86 -10.68
CA VAL A 70 -2.55 -9.40 -11.32
C VAL A 70 -3.41 -10.56 -11.85
N HIS A 71 -2.79 -11.64 -12.34
CA HIS A 71 -3.51 -12.77 -12.94
C HIS A 71 -4.26 -13.65 -11.93
N ARG A 72 -3.96 -13.50 -10.63
CA ARG A 72 -4.54 -14.33 -9.56
C ARG A 72 -5.15 -13.49 -8.44
N TRP A 73 -5.23 -12.17 -8.63
CA TRP A 73 -5.72 -11.27 -7.61
C TRP A 73 -7.23 -11.08 -7.76
N GLU A 74 -7.98 -11.52 -6.75
CA GLU A 74 -9.45 -11.59 -6.80
C GLU A 74 -10.12 -10.89 -5.60
N GLU A 75 -9.37 -10.06 -4.86
CA GLU A 75 -9.93 -9.32 -3.72
C GLU A 75 -10.83 -8.16 -4.19
N ARG A 76 -12.08 -8.14 -3.72
CA ARG A 76 -13.07 -7.12 -4.10
C ARG A 76 -12.76 -5.74 -3.51
N ASP A 77 -12.24 -5.70 -2.28
CA ASP A 77 -11.97 -4.45 -1.56
C ASP A 77 -10.60 -3.83 -1.88
N ALA A 78 -9.82 -4.49 -2.75
CA ALA A 78 -8.49 -4.01 -3.12
C ALA A 78 -8.17 -4.34 -4.58
N ALA A 79 -8.00 -3.32 -5.41
CA ALA A 79 -7.72 -3.50 -6.83
C ALA A 79 -6.22 -3.76 -7.08
N CYS A 80 -5.89 -4.69 -7.99
CA CYS A 80 -4.52 -4.87 -8.47
C CYS A 80 -4.28 -4.07 -9.75
N LEU A 81 -3.40 -3.07 -9.66
CA LEU A 81 -2.99 -2.19 -10.76
C LEU A 81 -1.85 -2.84 -11.55
N GLY A 82 -2.17 -3.41 -12.70
CA GLY A 82 -1.23 -4.07 -13.62
C GLY A 82 -0.93 -3.25 -14.88
N THR A 83 -0.72 -3.94 -16.00
CA THR A 83 -0.43 -3.33 -17.31
C THR A 83 -1.46 -2.26 -17.68
N GLY A 84 -0.99 -1.12 -18.20
CA GLY A 84 -1.84 0.03 -18.57
C GLY A 84 -2.18 0.96 -17.40
N SER A 85 -1.76 0.65 -16.18
CA SER A 85 -1.87 1.54 -15.02
C SER A 85 -0.57 2.28 -14.74
N HIS A 86 -0.67 3.48 -14.17
CA HIS A 86 0.47 4.25 -13.67
C HIS A 86 0.32 4.51 -12.18
N LEU A 87 1.44 4.47 -11.46
CA LEU A 87 1.49 4.77 -10.04
C LEU A 87 2.41 5.97 -9.80
N GLY A 88 1.92 6.96 -9.06
CA GLY A 88 2.76 8.03 -8.51
C GLY A 88 3.62 7.46 -7.39
N VAL A 89 4.92 7.41 -7.62
CA VAL A 89 5.90 6.89 -6.67
C VAL A 89 6.55 8.09 -5.98
N PRO A 90 6.59 8.16 -4.63
CA PRO A 90 7.27 9.22 -3.87
C PRO A 90 8.78 8.98 -3.76
N ARG A 91 9.56 10.03 -3.46
CA ARG A 91 11.03 9.93 -3.52
C ARG A 91 11.46 8.83 -2.56
N PRO A 92 12.46 7.98 -2.90
CA PRO A 92 12.83 6.85 -2.04
C PRO A 92 13.19 7.24 -0.60
N ASP A 93 13.68 8.47 -0.40
CA ASP A 93 14.04 9.04 0.90
C ASP A 93 12.84 9.58 1.72
N ARG A 94 11.64 9.67 1.13
CA ARG A 94 10.43 10.11 1.84
C ARG A 94 9.82 8.96 2.64
N VAL A 95 10.38 8.68 3.80
CA VAL A 95 9.93 7.62 4.72
C VAL A 95 9.12 8.14 5.90
N ARG A 96 8.80 9.44 5.93
CA ARG A 96 7.95 10.04 6.96
C ARG A 96 6.70 10.63 6.37
N SER A 97 5.60 10.48 7.11
CA SER A 97 4.34 11.13 6.81
C SER A 97 4.52 12.65 6.80
N THR A 98 3.98 13.30 5.77
CA THR A 98 3.87 14.75 5.68
C THR A 98 2.51 15.05 5.09
N ALA A 99 1.79 16.00 5.70
CA ALA A 99 0.44 16.36 5.29
C ALA A 99 0.37 16.61 3.77
N GLY A 100 -0.59 15.95 3.10
CA GLY A 100 -0.82 16.11 1.67
C GLY A 100 0.33 15.61 0.78
N ARG A 101 1.16 14.65 1.22
CA ARG A 101 2.21 14.09 0.35
C ARG A 101 2.27 12.58 0.44
N SER A 102 2.46 11.93 -0.71
CA SER A 102 2.75 10.50 -0.69
C SER A 102 4.13 10.23 -0.10
N TYR A 103 4.27 9.12 0.62
CA TYR A 103 5.51 8.69 1.27
C TYR A 103 5.58 7.16 1.38
N TRP A 104 6.71 6.64 1.84
CA TRP A 104 7.00 5.23 2.04
C TRP A 104 6.89 4.84 3.53
N PRO A 105 5.71 4.40 4.01
CA PRO A 105 5.60 3.78 5.34
C PRO A 105 6.47 2.52 5.45
N VAL A 106 6.64 1.80 4.33
CA VAL A 106 7.60 0.69 4.21
C VAL A 106 8.45 0.92 2.96
N PRO A 107 9.73 1.32 3.10
CA PRO A 107 10.59 1.59 1.96
C PRO A 107 11.02 0.31 1.24
N MET A 108 11.40 0.45 -0.03
CA MET A 108 12.06 -0.62 -0.78
C MET A 108 13.52 -0.73 -0.32
N GLU A 109 13.81 -1.72 0.53
CA GLU A 109 15.17 -1.92 1.06
C GLU A 109 16.16 -2.40 0.01
N MET A 110 15.69 -3.16 -0.98
CA MET A 110 16.51 -3.67 -2.08
C MET A 110 15.71 -3.68 -3.37
N PRO A 111 16.35 -3.40 -4.52
CA PRO A 111 15.70 -3.51 -5.82
C PRO A 111 15.01 -4.88 -5.99
N GLY A 112 13.72 -4.86 -6.36
CA GLY A 112 12.94 -6.07 -6.61
C GLY A 112 12.45 -6.82 -5.38
N ARG A 113 12.78 -6.39 -4.15
CA ARG A 113 12.14 -6.90 -2.93
C ARG A 113 10.72 -6.32 -2.85
N LEU A 114 9.73 -7.12 -3.26
CA LEU A 114 8.32 -6.73 -3.35
C LEU A 114 7.49 -7.44 -2.25
N CYS A 115 6.30 -6.90 -1.95
CA CYS A 115 5.33 -7.53 -1.07
C CYS A 115 4.92 -8.91 -1.62
N HIS A 116 4.75 -9.87 -0.71
CA HIS A 116 4.16 -11.16 -1.08
C HIS A 116 2.63 -11.01 -1.19
N PRO A 117 1.97 -11.36 -2.32
CA PRO A 117 0.53 -11.14 -2.48
C PRO A 117 -0.32 -11.78 -1.38
N ARG A 118 0.04 -12.98 -0.91
CA ARG A 118 -0.65 -13.62 0.23
C ARG A 118 -0.62 -12.81 1.53
N ALA A 119 0.48 -12.10 1.82
CA ALA A 119 0.58 -11.26 3.01
C ALA A 119 -0.35 -10.04 2.88
N VAL A 120 -0.42 -9.45 1.68
CA VAL A 120 -1.36 -8.35 1.38
C VAL A 120 -2.81 -8.83 1.53
N LYS A 121 -3.13 -10.02 1.01
CA LYS A 121 -4.47 -10.63 1.16
C LYS A 121 -4.82 -10.87 2.62
N GLN A 122 -3.89 -11.38 3.43
CA GLN A 122 -4.10 -11.59 4.86
C GLN A 122 -4.40 -10.27 5.58
N LEU A 123 -3.66 -9.19 5.28
CA LEU A 123 -3.92 -7.85 5.84
C LEU A 123 -5.36 -7.40 5.52
N ILE A 124 -5.78 -7.51 4.26
CA ILE A 124 -7.14 -7.17 3.78
C ILE A 124 -8.20 -8.00 4.51
N THR A 125 -8.00 -9.31 4.64
CA THR A 125 -8.93 -10.20 5.35
C THR A 125 -9.08 -9.80 6.82
N VAL A 126 -7.99 -9.48 7.50
CA VAL A 126 -8.04 -9.02 8.90
C VAL A 126 -8.80 -7.70 9.00
N GLY A 127 -8.49 -6.71 8.15
CA GLY A 127 -9.18 -5.43 8.14
C GLY A 127 -10.68 -5.57 7.90
N ARG A 128 -11.08 -6.39 6.91
CA ARG A 128 -12.49 -6.64 6.61
C ARG A 128 -13.22 -7.24 7.81
N ARG A 129 -12.59 -8.20 8.50
CA ARG A 129 -13.16 -8.82 9.70
C ARG A 129 -13.35 -7.79 10.81
N GLN A 130 -12.39 -6.91 11.04
CA GLN A 130 -12.48 -5.90 12.10
C GLN A 130 -13.56 -4.85 11.80
N LEU A 131 -13.68 -4.40 10.55
CA LEU A 131 -14.77 -3.51 10.13
C LEU A 131 -16.14 -4.15 10.36
N ALA A 132 -16.30 -5.42 9.96
CA ALA A 132 -17.55 -6.14 10.17
C ALA A 132 -17.91 -6.33 11.65
N LEU A 133 -16.91 -6.46 12.55
CA LEU A 133 -17.15 -6.55 14.00
C LEU A 133 -17.58 -5.19 14.57
N ALA A 134 -16.95 -4.10 14.16
CA ALA A 134 -17.30 -2.75 14.61
C ALA A 134 -18.72 -2.33 14.16
N GLU A 135 -19.17 -2.80 12.99
CA GLU A 135 -20.56 -2.58 12.52
C GLU A 135 -21.62 -3.33 13.33
N GLN A 136 -21.21 -4.34 14.13
CA GLN A 136 -22.10 -5.15 14.97
C GLN A 136 -22.17 -4.67 16.42
N GLU A 137 -21.35 -3.68 16.82
CA GLU A 137 -21.40 -3.07 18.15
C GLU A 137 -22.48 -1.95 18.17
N PRO A 138 -23.57 -2.09 18.97
CA PRO A 138 -24.69 -1.14 19.02
C PRO A 138 -24.40 0.15 19.78
#